data_AF-A0A8C9EIM8-F1
#
_entry.id   AF-A0A8C9EIM8-F1
#
_cell.length_a   1.000
_cell.length_b   1.000
_cell.length_c   1.000
_cell.angle_alpha   90.00
_cell.angle_beta   90.00
_cell.angle_gamma   90.00
#
_symmetry.space_group_name_H-M   'P 1'
#
loop_
_entity.id
_entity.type
_entity.pdbx_description
1 polymer ?
#
loop_
_entity_poly.entity_id
_entity_poly.type
_entity_poly.pdbx_seq_one_letter_code
_entity_poly.pdbx_strand_id
1 'polypeptide(L)' 'MPHPWRHSRPGWMRLWASLLQRFQSTLVIAEHNNETLTPITLNAVTAAKRLGGEVSCLVAGTSCDKVGNPGFV' A
#
# COMPACT_ATOMS: atom_id res chain seq x y z
N MET A 1 33.79 10.19 -8.15
CA MET A 1 33.01 11.45 -8.08
C MET A 1 31.54 11.10 -7.90
N PRO A 2 30.96 11.10 -6.67
CA PRO A 2 29.54 10.83 -6.46
C PRO A 2 28.70 12.13 -6.45
N HIS A 3 27.46 12.03 -6.93
CA HIS A 3 26.57 13.15 -7.28
C HIS A 3 25.89 13.80 -6.04
N PRO A 4 25.57 15.12 -6.05
CA PRO A 4 25.26 15.88 -4.83
C PRO A 4 23.79 15.86 -4.36
N TRP A 5 22.87 15.18 -5.06
CA TRP A 5 21.42 15.38 -4.84
C TRP A 5 20.78 14.49 -3.77
N ARG A 6 21.46 14.25 -2.64
CA ARG A 6 20.84 13.65 -1.45
C ARG A 6 20.66 14.71 -0.36
N HIS A 7 20.02 15.82 -0.71
CA HIS A 7 19.63 16.84 0.24
C HIS A 7 18.57 16.29 1.21
N SER A 8 18.96 16.18 2.47
CA SER A 8 18.10 15.92 3.61
C SER A 8 16.92 16.90 3.61
N ARG A 9 15.70 16.37 3.48
CA ARG A 9 14.48 17.16 3.63
C ARG A 9 14.53 17.92 4.97
N PRO A 10 14.39 19.25 4.97
CA PRO A 10 14.34 20.07 6.18
C PRO A 10 13.40 19.49 7.24
N GLY A 11 13.80 19.50 8.51
CA GLY A 11 13.04 18.87 9.61
C GLY A 11 11.60 19.37 9.76
N TRP A 12 11.34 20.63 9.42
CA TRP A 12 10.00 21.21 9.42
C TRP A 12 9.08 20.56 8.36
N MET A 13 9.60 20.15 7.20
CA MET A 13 8.82 19.43 6.20
C MET A 13 8.37 18.05 6.67
N ARG A 14 9.07 17.43 7.64
CA ARG A 14 8.64 16.16 8.24
C ARG A 14 7.44 16.36 9.15
N LEU A 15 7.46 17.42 9.97
CA LEU A 15 6.31 17.78 10.83
C LEU A 15 5.06 18.13 10.00
N TRP A 16 5.24 18.89 8.92
CA TRP A 16 4.16 19.23 8.00
C TRP A 16 3.65 18.00 7.22
N ALA A 17 4.54 17.09 6.80
CA ALA A 17 4.13 15.83 6.19
C ALA A 17 3.37 14.94 7.17
N SER A 18 3.78 14.88 8.44
CA SER A 18 3.07 14.11 9.49
C SER A 18 1.64 14.60 9.73
N LEU A 19 1.37 15.89 9.57
CA LEU A 19 0.01 16.44 9.65
C LEU A 19 -0.88 15.99 8.47
N LEU A 20 -0.30 15.83 7.28
CA LEU A 20 -0.99 15.31 6.10
C LEU A 20 -1.06 13.77 6.09
N GLN A 21 -0.17 13.09 6.82
CA GLN A 21 -0.09 11.63 6.91
C GLN A 21 -1.35 11.00 7.51
N ARG A 22 -2.13 11.75 8.31
CA ARG A 22 -3.42 11.29 8.84
C ARG A 22 -4.53 11.20 7.80
N PHE A 23 -4.43 11.91 6.67
CA PHE A 23 -5.43 11.87 5.61
C PHE A 23 -5.04 10.96 4.44
N GLN A 24 -3.88 10.30 4.51
CA GLN A 24 -3.45 9.37 3.47
C GLN A 24 -3.90 7.95 3.81
N SER A 25 -4.95 7.49 3.13
CA SER A 25 -5.41 6.10 3.15
C SER A 25 -5.54 5.60 1.70
N THR A 26 -5.14 4.36 1.45
CA THR A 26 -5.15 3.73 0.13
C THR A 26 -6.07 2.51 0.15
N LEU A 27 -7.09 2.52 -0.71
CA LEU A 27 -7.95 1.36 -0.93
C LEU A 27 -7.42 0.53 -2.10
N VAL A 28 -7.05 -0.72 -1.86
CA VAL A 28 -6.67 -1.70 -2.88
C VAL A 28 -7.84 -2.63 -3.13
N ILE A 29 -8.30 -2.69 -4.39
CA ILE A 29 -9.27 -3.70 -4.81
C ILE A 29 -8.50 -4.93 -5.26
N ALA A 30 -8.72 -6.03 -4.55
CA ALA A 30 -8.03 -7.29 -4.75
C ALA A 30 -8.84 -8.21 -5.66
N GLU A 31 -8.25 -8.54 -6.80
CA GLU A 31 -8.81 -9.49 -7.77
C GLU A 31 -8.30 -10.90 -7.46
N HIS A 32 -9.18 -11.89 -7.59
CA HIS A 32 -8.90 -13.29 -7.29
C HIS A 32 -9.61 -14.22 -8.28
N ASN A 33 -9.02 -15.39 -8.53
CA ASN A 33 -9.55 -16.40 -9.45
C ASN A 33 -10.24 -17.56 -8.74
N ASN A 34 -11.11 -17.28 -7.76
CA ASN A 34 -11.83 -18.24 -6.88
C ASN A 34 -10.95 -19.19 -6.03
N GLU A 35 -9.64 -19.26 -6.29
CA GLU A 35 -8.70 -20.10 -5.54
C GLU A 35 -7.58 -19.27 -4.91
N THR A 36 -7.05 -18.28 -5.64
CA THR A 36 -5.90 -17.48 -5.21
C THR A 36 -6.05 -16.01 -5.60
N LEU A 37 -5.40 -15.12 -4.85
CA LEU A 37 -5.24 -13.72 -5.25
C LEU A 37 -4.33 -13.65 -6.47
N THR A 38 -4.68 -12.81 -7.43
CA THR A 38 -3.83 -12.62 -8.60
C THR A 38 -2.56 -11.86 -8.20
N PRO A 39 -1.41 -12.19 -8.80
CA PRO A 39 -0.12 -11.56 -8.45
C PRO A 39 -0.11 -10.04 -8.70
N ILE A 40 -1.02 -9.53 -9.55
CA ILE A 40 -1.21 -8.09 -9.75
C ILE A 40 -1.71 -7.38 -8.48
N THR A 41 -2.49 -8.07 -7.65
CA THR A 41 -2.96 -7.55 -6.35
C THR A 41 -1.79 -7.32 -5.39
N LEU A 42 -0.81 -8.23 -5.35
CA LEU A 42 0.39 -8.06 -4.50
C LEU A 42 1.24 -6.86 -4.93
N ASN A 43 1.34 -6.61 -6.25
CA ASN A 43 2.01 -5.43 -6.77
C ASN A 43 1.27 -4.14 -6.37
N ALA A 44 -0.06 -4.14 -6.42
CA ALA A 44 -0.89 -3.01 -6.00
C ALA A 44 -0.73 -2.73 -4.50
N VAL A 45 -0.76 -3.77 -3.64
CA VAL A 45 -0.49 -3.65 -2.20
C VAL A 45 0.92 -3.13 -1.94
N THR A 46 1.92 -3.63 -2.66
CA THR A 46 3.31 -3.18 -2.52
C THR A 46 3.46 -1.71 -2.91
N ALA A 47 2.80 -1.28 -3.98
CA ALA A 47 2.76 0.13 -4.37
C ALA A 47 2.05 0.99 -3.32
N ALA A 48 0.89 0.56 -2.81
CA ALA A 48 0.15 1.23 -1.75
C ALA A 48 0.99 1.40 -0.47
N LYS A 49 1.70 0.35 -0.04
CA LYS A 49 2.63 0.43 1.10
C LYS A 49 3.74 1.45 0.90
N ARG A 50 4.19 1.68 -0.35
CA ARG A 50 5.21 2.69 -0.69
C ARG A 50 4.67 4.11 -0.74
N LEU A 51 3.37 4.29 -1.02
CA LEU A 51 2.70 5.59 -0.93
C LEU A 51 2.64 6.09 0.52
N GLY A 52 2.70 5.18 1.50
CA GLY A 52 2.60 5.51 2.91
C GLY A 52 1.16 5.77 3.36
N GLY A 53 0.95 5.81 4.67
CA GLY A 53 -0.39 5.89 5.25
C GLY A 53 -1.02 4.51 5.46
N GLU A 54 -2.32 4.49 5.73
CA GLU A 54 -3.10 3.27 5.92
C GLU A 54 -3.36 2.59 4.57
N VAL A 55 -3.32 1.25 4.53
CA VAL A 55 -3.70 0.47 3.34
C VAL A 55 -4.81 -0.48 3.73
N SER A 56 -5.96 -0.33 3.07
CA SER A 56 -7.14 -1.18 3.23
C SER A 56 -7.34 -1.99 1.95
N CYS A 57 -7.58 -3.29 2.08
CA CYS A 57 -7.78 -4.19 0.95
C CYS A 57 -9.22 -4.70 0.92
N LEU A 58 -9.91 -4.55 -0.22
CA LEU A 58 -11.24 -5.10 -0.46
C LEU A 58 -11.13 -6.23 -1.49
N VAL A 59 -11.38 -7.46 -1.05
CA VAL A 59 -11.47 -8.64 -1.92
C VAL A 59 -12.93 -8.81 -2.32
N ALA A 60 -13.25 -8.71 -3.60
CA ALA A 60 -14.61 -8.85 -4.11
C ALA A 60 -14.72 -10.05 -5.04
N GLY A 61 -15.69 -10.92 -4.79
CA GLY A 61 -15.97 -12.10 -5.61
C GLY A 61 -16.61 -13.25 -4.82
N THR A 62 -16.87 -14.36 -5.50
CA THR A 62 -17.43 -15.57 -4.89
C THR A 62 -16.30 -16.43 -4.29
N SER A 63 -16.46 -16.97 -3.09
CA SER A 63 -15.42 -17.76 -2.40
C SER A 63 -14.22 -16.95 -1.89
N CYS A 64 -14.45 -15.75 -1.39
CA CYS A 64 -13.43 -14.89 -0.77
C CYS A 64 -12.86 -15.44 0.56
N ASP A 65 -13.51 -16.43 1.18
CA ASP A 65 -13.05 -17.07 2.42
C ASP A 65 -11.67 -17.73 2.29
N LYS A 66 -11.34 -18.27 1.10
CA LYS A 66 -10.06 -18.94 0.85
C LYS A 66 -8.88 -17.96 0.70
N VAL A 67 -9.16 -16.72 0.29
CA VAL A 67 -8.15 -15.69 0.00
C VAL A 67 -8.02 -14.64 1.12
N GLY A 68 -9.01 -14.50 2.00
CA GLY A 68 -9.03 -13.53 3.10
C GLY A 68 -8.21 -13.91 4.34
N ASN A 69 -7.50 -15.04 4.35
CA ASN A 69 -6.67 -15.42 5.49
C ASN A 69 -5.47 -14.46 5.61
N PRO A 70 -5.13 -13.93 6.80
CA PRO A 70 -4.02 -12.97 7.02
C PRO A 70 -2.62 -13.42 6.56
N GLY A 71 -2.47 -14.66 6.06
CA GLY A 71 -1.25 -15.11 5.39
C GLY A 71 -1.11 -14.68 3.92
N PHE A 72 -2.16 -14.12 3.30
CA PHE A 72 -2.20 -13.77 1.88
C PHE A 72 -2.37 -12.26 1.58
N VAL A 73 -2.55 -11.40 2.59
CA VAL A 73 -2.75 -9.94 2.43
C VAL A 73 -1.80 -9.14 3.32
#